data_AF-A0A7S4J595-F1
#
_entry.id   AF-A0A7S4J595-F1
#
_cell.length_a   1.000
_cell.length_b   1.000
_cell.length_c   1.000
_cell.angle_alpha   90.00
_cell.angle_beta   90.00
_cell.angle_gamma   90.00
#
_symmetry.space_group_name_H-M   'P 1'
#
loop_
_entity.id
_entity.type
_entity.pdbx_description
1 polymer ?
#
loop_
_entity_poly.entity_id
_entity_poly.type
_entity_poly.pdbx_seq_one_letter_code
_entity_poly.pdbx_strand_id
1 'polypeptide(L)'
;ERTETIVSLSSDDDDDDDDDGAEEGIEPEYPAWTPHCPAGPNAALRWSSTTTSEWLSLPLPELRRRRSGQGLSLEAYALRDIEEGEEVYVDYGRGWEGAWYDHLEGWNARGAERKE
;
A
#
# COMPACT_ATOMS: atom_id res chain seq x y z
N GLU A 1 -38.78 17.66 28.29
CA GLU A 1 -39.19 18.63 27.26
C GLU A 1 -38.01 19.55 26.94
N ARG A 2 -37.85 19.92 25.66
CA ARG A 2 -36.85 20.80 25.00
C ARG A 2 -35.51 20.13 24.64
N THR A 3 -35.25 19.61 23.43
CA THR A 3 -35.24 20.13 22.04
C THR A 3 -34.14 21.17 21.74
N GLU A 4 -33.10 20.67 21.05
CA GLU A 4 -32.37 21.19 19.88
C GLU A 4 -32.13 22.69 19.72
N THR A 5 -30.88 23.04 19.42
CA THR A 5 -30.51 24.31 18.77
C THR A 5 -29.79 23.99 17.47
N ILE A 6 -30.50 24.23 16.38
CA ILE A 6 -30.01 24.21 15.00
C ILE A 6 -29.49 25.62 14.71
N VAL A 7 -28.24 25.74 14.27
CA VAL A 7 -27.71 27.00 13.73
C VAL A 7 -27.73 26.87 12.21
N SER A 8 -28.66 27.58 11.59
CA SER A 8 -28.68 27.86 10.16
C SER A 8 -27.79 29.07 9.88
N LEU A 9 -26.82 28.92 8.97
CA LEU A 9 -26.14 30.04 8.35
C LEU A 9 -26.26 29.87 6.84
N SER A 10 -27.10 30.71 6.25
CA SER A 10 -27.18 31.03 4.83
C SER A 10 -26.32 32.25 4.53
N SER A 11 -25.53 32.22 3.48
CA SER A 11 -25.43 33.30 2.48
C SER A 11 -24.63 32.79 1.31
N ASP A 12 -25.33 32.66 0.19
CA ASP A 12 -24.83 32.82 -1.18
C ASP A 12 -24.00 34.11 -1.31
N ASP A 13 -22.89 34.05 -2.05
CA ASP A 13 -22.55 35.03 -3.10
C ASP A 13 -21.33 34.51 -3.88
N ASP A 14 -21.52 34.41 -5.20
CA ASP A 14 -20.57 34.09 -6.25
C ASP A 14 -19.46 35.17 -6.35
N ASP A 15 -18.22 34.75 -6.64
CA ASP A 15 -17.30 35.53 -7.47
C ASP A 15 -16.24 34.58 -8.08
N ASP A 16 -16.27 34.52 -9.41
CA ASP A 16 -15.26 33.93 -10.28
C ASP A 16 -13.93 34.71 -10.14
N ASP A 17 -12.85 34.01 -9.79
CA ASP A 17 -11.49 34.44 -10.12
C ASP A 17 -10.69 33.22 -10.59
N ASP A 18 -10.42 33.22 -11.90
CA ASP A 18 -9.40 32.42 -12.56
C ASP A 18 -8.03 32.72 -11.91
N ASP A 19 -7.51 31.79 -11.08
CA ASP A 19 -6.11 31.75 -10.72
C ASP A 19 -5.48 30.46 -11.26
N ASP A 20 -4.83 30.63 -12.41
CA ASP A 20 -4.01 29.67 -13.12
C ASP A 20 -2.71 29.35 -12.34
N GLY A 21 -2.86 28.83 -11.13
CA GLY A 21 -1.79 28.26 -10.34
C GLY A 21 -1.63 26.78 -10.67
N ALA A 22 -1.03 26.47 -11.82
CA ALA A 22 -0.44 25.16 -12.03
C ALA A 22 0.66 24.99 -10.97
N GLU A 23 0.28 24.46 -9.81
CA GLU A 23 1.20 23.84 -8.85
C GLU A 23 1.90 22.74 -9.65
N GLU A 24 3.07 23.08 -10.20
CA GLU A 24 4.06 22.11 -10.66
C GLU A 24 4.25 21.18 -9.48
N GLY A 25 3.54 20.04 -9.53
CA GLY A 25 3.64 19.01 -8.53
C GLY A 25 5.11 18.71 -8.39
N ILE A 26 5.67 19.09 -7.25
CA ILE A 26 7.00 18.66 -6.82
C ILE A 26 6.91 17.15 -6.88
N GLU A 27 7.44 16.57 -7.95
CA GLU A 27 7.62 15.13 -8.02
C GLU A 27 8.44 14.79 -6.78
N PRO A 28 7.92 13.97 -5.86
CA PRO A 28 8.66 13.69 -4.64
C PRO A 28 10.01 13.12 -5.07
N GLU A 29 11.07 13.87 -4.78
CA GLU A 29 12.43 13.45 -5.02
C GLU A 29 12.69 12.28 -4.07
N TYR A 30 12.30 11.09 -4.49
CA TYR A 30 12.48 9.89 -3.70
C TYR A 30 13.99 9.73 -3.44
N PRO A 31 14.42 9.53 -2.19
CA PRO A 31 15.84 9.39 -1.88
C PRO A 31 16.40 8.17 -2.61
N ALA A 32 17.64 8.26 -3.10
CA ALA A 32 18.31 7.28 -3.97
C ALA A 32 18.39 5.81 -3.45
N TRP A 33 17.90 5.54 -2.24
CA TRP A 33 17.83 4.24 -1.59
C TRP A 33 16.43 3.62 -1.55
N THR A 34 15.39 4.31 -2.05
CA THR A 34 14.10 3.66 -2.25
C THR A 34 14.25 2.55 -3.28
N PRO A 35 13.79 1.32 -3.01
CA PRO A 35 13.66 0.27 -4.01
C PRO A 35 12.49 0.61 -4.94
N HIS A 36 12.57 1.75 -5.62
CA HIS A 36 11.70 2.10 -6.72
C HIS A 36 12.43 1.68 -8.00
N CYS A 37 11.95 0.60 -8.61
CA CYS A 37 12.31 0.31 -9.98
C CYS A 37 11.93 1.55 -10.82
N PRO A 38 12.86 2.16 -11.58
CA PRO A 38 12.57 3.39 -12.34
C PRO A 38 11.49 3.19 -13.40
N ALA A 39 11.13 1.95 -13.72
CA ALA A 39 10.08 1.57 -14.67
C ALA A 39 8.79 1.04 -14.00
N GLY A 40 8.70 1.02 -12.65
CA GLY A 40 7.59 0.43 -11.91
C GLY A 40 7.69 -1.10 -11.73
N PRO A 41 6.70 -1.73 -11.07
CA PRO A 41 6.71 -3.18 -10.82
C PRO A 41 6.65 -3.97 -12.14
N ASN A 42 7.37 -5.09 -12.22
CA ASN A 42 7.28 -6.03 -13.34
C ASN A 42 6.46 -7.28 -12.99
N ALA A 43 6.05 -7.43 -11.73
CA ALA A 43 5.13 -8.46 -11.27
C ALA A 43 4.11 -7.92 -10.24
N ALA A 44 2.99 -8.63 -10.11
CA ALA A 44 1.96 -8.34 -9.13
C ALA A 44 1.51 -9.61 -8.40
N LEU A 45 0.89 -9.43 -7.23
CA LEU A 45 0.35 -10.52 -6.42
C LEU A 45 -1.16 -10.62 -6.57
N ARG A 46 -1.66 -11.85 -6.60
CA ARG A 46 -3.09 -12.15 -6.52
C ARG A 46 -3.34 -13.38 -5.67
N TRP A 47 -4.58 -13.55 -5.20
CA TRP A 47 -5.01 -14.81 -4.61
C TRP A 47 -5.03 -15.91 -5.67
N SER A 48 -4.53 -17.10 -5.31
CA SER A 48 -4.62 -18.27 -6.19
C SER A 48 -6.07 -18.67 -6.42
N SER A 49 -6.47 -18.86 -7.68
CA SER A 49 -7.83 -19.24 -8.06
C SER A 49 -8.18 -20.68 -7.69
N THR A 50 -7.18 -21.54 -7.53
CA THR A 50 -7.38 -23.00 -7.43
C THR A 50 -7.85 -23.43 -6.05
N THR A 51 -7.33 -22.81 -4.99
CA THR A 51 -7.63 -23.25 -3.61
C THR A 51 -8.10 -22.10 -2.71
N THR A 52 -7.71 -20.86 -2.99
CA THR A 52 -7.95 -19.75 -2.05
C THR A 52 -9.41 -19.34 -1.96
N SER A 53 -10.17 -19.37 -3.07
CA SER A 53 -11.56 -18.90 -3.09
C SER A 53 -12.47 -19.64 -2.12
N GLU A 54 -12.28 -20.96 -1.99
CA GLU A 54 -13.02 -21.77 -1.02
C GLU A 54 -12.68 -21.34 0.41
N TRP A 55 -11.39 -21.09 0.68
CA TRP A 55 -10.89 -20.74 2.02
C TRP A 55 -11.30 -19.34 2.47
N LEU A 56 -11.33 -18.37 1.55
CA LEU A 56 -11.81 -17.00 1.83
C LEU A 56 -13.30 -16.95 2.19
N SER A 57 -14.07 -17.96 1.76
CA SER A 57 -15.50 -18.05 2.03
C SER A 57 -15.83 -18.74 3.36
N LEU A 58 -14.84 -19.32 4.05
CA LEU A 58 -15.07 -20.05 5.30
C LEU A 58 -15.20 -19.10 6.50
N PRO A 59 -16.12 -19.38 7.43
CA PRO A 59 -16.16 -18.66 8.70
C PRO A 59 -14.94 -19.04 9.56
N LEU A 60 -14.44 -18.09 10.36
CA LEU A 60 -13.24 -18.26 11.20
C LEU A 60 -13.18 -19.55 12.03
N PRO A 61 -14.28 -20.03 12.67
CA PRO A 61 -14.24 -21.28 13.41
C PRO A 61 -13.91 -22.51 12.55
N GLU A 62 -14.34 -22.51 11.29
CA GLU A 62 -14.09 -23.60 10.34
C GLU A 62 -12.68 -23.52 9.77
N LEU A 63 -12.22 -22.31 9.45
CA LEU A 63 -10.83 -22.05 9.05
C LEU A 63 -9.83 -22.59 10.08
N ARG A 64 -10.09 -22.34 11.37
CA ARG A 64 -9.25 -22.81 12.49
C ARG A 64 -9.25 -24.33 12.66
N ARG A 65 -10.30 -25.02 12.21
CA ARG A 65 -10.43 -26.48 12.30
C ARG A 65 -9.68 -27.19 11.17
N ARG A 66 -9.53 -26.57 10.00
CA ARG A 66 -8.73 -27.11 8.90
C ARG A 66 -7.23 -27.02 9.23
N ARG A 67 -6.65 -28.16 9.62
CA ARG A 67 -5.21 -28.28 9.95
C ARG A 67 -4.32 -28.76 8.80
N SER A 68 -4.91 -29.12 7.66
CA SER A 68 -4.19 -29.72 6.53
C SER A 68 -4.70 -29.18 5.19
N GLY A 69 -3.77 -28.82 4.31
CA GLY A 69 -4.01 -28.29 2.96
C GLY A 69 -3.35 -26.92 2.71
N GLN A 70 -2.88 -26.66 1.49
CA GLN A 70 -2.48 -25.31 1.04
C GLN A 70 -3.74 -24.49 0.79
N GLY A 71 -4.25 -23.86 1.84
CA GLY A 71 -5.55 -23.21 1.80
C GLY A 71 -5.56 -21.80 1.23
N LEU A 72 -4.74 -20.94 1.82
CA LEU A 72 -4.52 -19.58 1.35
C LEU A 72 -3.20 -19.55 0.62
N SER A 73 -3.22 -19.17 -0.65
CA SER A 73 -2.02 -19.06 -1.47
C SER A 73 -2.04 -17.76 -2.27
N LEU A 74 -0.89 -17.10 -2.32
CA LEU A 74 -0.65 -15.95 -3.18
C LEU A 74 0.17 -16.40 -4.38
N GLU A 75 -0.20 -15.90 -5.55
CA GLU A 75 0.52 -16.10 -6.80
C GLU A 75 1.13 -14.78 -7.23
N ALA A 76 2.41 -14.82 -7.60
CA ALA A 76 3.05 -13.77 -8.35
C ALA A 76 2.83 -14.02 -9.85
N TYR A 77 2.43 -12.99 -10.59
CA TYR A 77 2.30 -13.04 -12.04
C TYR A 77 2.97 -11.83 -12.68
N ALA A 78 3.56 -12.04 -13.86
CA ALA A 78 4.28 -11.01 -14.57
C ALA A 78 3.31 -10.01 -15.23
N LEU A 79 3.67 -8.72 -15.22
CA LEU A 79 2.93 -7.63 -15.87
C LEU A 79 3.41 -7.39 -17.32
N ARG A 80 4.60 -7.88 -17.63
CA ARG A 80 5.25 -7.88 -18.95
C ARG A 80 6.18 -9.08 -19.04
N ASP A 81 6.78 -9.30 -20.19
CA ASP A 81 7.86 -10.29 -20.32
C ASP A 81 9.04 -9.91 -19.42
N ILE A 82 9.63 -10.93 -18.77
CA ILE A 82 10.75 -10.82 -17.84
C ILE A 82 11.89 -11.68 -18.39
N GLU A 83 13.07 -11.10 -18.57
CA GLU A 83 14.22 -11.80 -19.11
C GLU A 83 14.90 -12.71 -18.07
N GLU A 84 15.65 -13.71 -18.53
CA GLU A 84 16.43 -14.56 -17.62
C GLU A 84 17.49 -13.74 -16.88
N GLY A 85 17.49 -13.82 -15.56
CA GLY A 85 18.39 -13.04 -14.70
C GLY A 85 17.91 -11.62 -14.38
N GLU A 86 16.75 -11.20 -14.90
CA GLU A 86 16.11 -9.95 -14.50
C GLU A 86 15.53 -10.07 -13.08
N GLU A 87 15.70 -9.02 -12.26
CA GLU A 87 15.11 -8.96 -10.92
C GLU A 87 13.59 -8.74 -10.98
N VAL A 88 12.85 -9.38 -10.07
CA VAL A 88 11.39 -9.25 -9.98
C VAL A 88 11.04 -8.20 -8.93
N TYR A 89 10.29 -7.18 -9.35
CA TYR A 89 9.78 -6.08 -8.54
C TYR A 89 8.27 -6.17 -8.38
N VAL A 90 7.81 -6.09 -7.14
CA VAL A 90 6.39 -6.09 -6.76
C VAL A 90 6.08 -4.84 -5.95
N ASP A 91 4.92 -4.23 -6.21
CA ASP A 91 4.40 -3.13 -5.39
C ASP A 91 3.76 -3.67 -4.10
N TYR A 92 4.37 -3.35 -2.95
CA TYR A 92 3.87 -3.73 -1.62
C TYR A 92 2.77 -2.78 -1.10
N GLY A 93 2.51 -1.68 -1.81
CA GLY A 93 1.50 -0.67 -1.52
C GLY A 93 2.01 0.45 -0.60
N ARG A 94 1.34 1.60 -0.70
CA ARG A 94 1.68 2.82 0.06
C ARG A 94 1.72 2.63 1.58
N GLY A 95 0.91 1.72 2.11
CA GLY A 95 0.90 1.44 3.55
C GLY A 95 2.22 0.82 4.03
N TRP A 96 2.84 -0.04 3.22
CA TRP A 96 4.14 -0.59 3.53
C TRP A 96 5.24 0.46 3.40
N GLU A 97 5.20 1.27 2.34
CA GLU A 97 6.15 2.37 2.15
C GLU A 97 6.15 3.34 3.32
N GLY A 98 4.96 3.80 3.76
CA GLY A 98 4.83 4.68 4.93
C GLY A 98 5.46 4.07 6.18
N ALA A 99 5.11 2.81 6.48
CA ALA A 99 5.67 2.11 7.63
C ALA A 99 7.19 1.91 7.54
N TRP A 100 7.74 1.77 6.32
CA TRP A 100 9.17 1.67 6.09
C TRP A 100 9.88 3.01 6.35
N TYR A 101 9.32 4.13 5.90
CA TYR A 101 9.88 5.45 6.21
C TYR A 101 9.83 5.75 7.70
N ASP A 102 8.69 5.49 8.36
CA ASP A 102 8.55 5.62 9.82
C ASP A 102 9.62 4.80 10.56
N HIS A 103 9.88 3.57 10.07
CA HIS A 103 10.92 2.71 10.60
C HIS A 103 12.32 3.32 10.45
N LEU A 104 12.65 3.83 9.26
CA LEU A 104 13.96 4.44 8.98
C LEU A 104 14.20 5.70 9.81
N GLU A 105 13.19 6.54 9.99
CA GLU A 105 13.27 7.74 10.83
C GLU A 105 13.58 7.38 12.30
N GLY A 106 12.98 6.29 12.79
CA GLY A 106 13.22 5.77 14.13
C GLY A 106 14.47 4.88 14.26
N TRP A 107 15.11 4.52 13.14
CA TRP A 107 16.19 3.53 13.15
C TRP A 107 17.52 4.13 13.62
N ASN A 108 17.96 3.74 14.82
CA ASN A 108 19.26 4.12 15.35
C ASN A 108 20.28 2.99 15.19
N ALA A 109 21.15 3.10 14.18
CA ALA A 109 22.17 2.10 13.85
C ALA A 109 23.20 1.80 14.96
N ARG A 110 23.26 2.61 16.03
CA ARG A 110 24.22 2.45 17.15
C ARG A 110 24.01 1.18 18.00
N GLY A 111 22.97 0.39 17.76
CA GLY A 111 22.77 -0.92 18.39
C GLY A 111 23.45 -2.10 17.68
N ALA A 112 23.95 -1.93 16.45
CA ALA A 112 24.50 -3.01 15.64
C ALA A 112 26.00 -3.28 15.89
N GLU A 113 26.73 -2.33 16.47
CA GLU A 113 28.15 -2.49 16.83
C GLU A 113 28.29 -2.77 18.33
N ARG A 114 28.24 -4.05 18.73
CA ARG A 114 29.02 -4.59 19.86
C ARG A 114 28.85 -6.11 19.92
N LYS A 115 29.71 -6.83 19.21
CA LYS A 115 30.29 -8.12 19.64
C LYS A 115 31.62 -8.32 18.88
N GLU A 116 32.70 -7.76 19.41
CA GLU A 116 34.03 -8.35 19.30
C GLU A 116 34.31 -9.14 20.58
#